data_AF-A0A1G9JWF1-F1
#
_entry.id   AF-A0A1G9JWF1-F1
#
_cell.length_a   1.000
_cell.length_b   1.000
_cell.length_c   1.000
_cell.angle_alpha   90.00
_cell.angle_beta   90.00
_cell.angle_gamma   90.00
#
_symmetry.space_group_name_H-M   'P 1'
#
loop_
_entity.id
_entity.type
_entity.pdbx_description
1 polymer ?
#
loop_
_entity_poly.entity_id
_entity_poly.type
_entity_poly.pdbx_seq_one_letter_code
_entity_poly.pdbx_strand_id
1 'polypeptide(L)'
;MNKFLFRNRENFVNGHSHLYYYAFLFNFAHTNYITMNYIKITETPSNHDNLEQLDTQSILQKMNEEDKKVADAVAMVIPQITKLVDALAERFLEGGRLFYIGAGTSGRLGILDASEIPPTFGLPHERVVGLIAGGDTAIRKSVEHAEDDFEQAWKDLMVHEVTENDVVVGIAASGTTPYVLGGLSEAQKHGVLTAGITNNPGSPLAELADIAIAMNVGPEFVTGSTRMKSGTSQKLALNMISTALMIKIGRVKGNKMVNMQLSNIKLVDRGVRYVSEGLGIAYTEAEILLKKHGSVKAALDAGQ
;
A
#
# COMPACT_ATOMS: atom_id res chain seq x y z
N MET A 1 -33.14 55.94 -38.25
CA MET A 1 -32.99 55.50 -39.66
C MET A 1 -31.90 54.43 -39.64
N ASN A 2 -32.13 53.13 -39.79
CA ASN A 2 -33.22 52.38 -40.42
C ASN A 2 -33.66 51.19 -39.55
N LYS A 3 -34.98 51.01 -39.47
CA LYS A 3 -35.69 49.77 -39.12
C LYS A 3 -35.64 48.82 -40.34
N PHE A 4 -35.88 47.53 -40.09
CA PHE A 4 -36.34 46.42 -40.96
C PHE A 4 -35.53 45.17 -40.55
N LEU A 5 -36.05 44.01 -40.10
CA LEU A 5 -37.38 43.42 -40.07
C LEU A 5 -37.43 42.35 -38.96
N PHE A 6 -38.58 42.26 -38.30
CA PHE A 6 -39.03 41.10 -37.51
C PHE A 6 -39.73 40.09 -38.44
N ARG A 7 -39.71 38.80 -38.03
CA ARG A 7 -40.45 37.58 -38.51
C ARG A 7 -39.47 36.54 -39.10
N ASN A 8 -39.40 35.30 -38.64
CA ASN A 8 -40.48 34.39 -38.25
C ASN A 8 -40.12 33.52 -37.03
N ARG A 9 -41.16 33.18 -36.25
CA ARG A 9 -41.18 32.03 -35.34
C ARG A 9 -41.42 30.75 -36.14
N GLU A 10 -41.12 29.65 -35.46
CA GLU A 10 -41.72 28.31 -35.55
C GLU A 10 -40.88 27.17 -36.13
N ASN A 11 -40.81 26.14 -35.28
CA ASN A 11 -40.59 24.72 -35.57
C ASN A 11 -39.15 24.26 -35.76
N PHE A 12 -38.46 24.02 -34.64
CA PHE A 12 -37.83 22.71 -34.42
C PHE A 12 -37.91 22.35 -32.93
N VAL A 13 -38.93 21.56 -32.62
CA VAL A 13 -38.94 20.66 -31.46
C VAL A 13 -37.86 19.61 -31.72
N ASN A 14 -36.82 19.55 -30.89
CA ASN A 14 -36.01 18.34 -30.71
C ASN A 14 -35.32 18.40 -29.33
N GLY A 15 -35.89 17.66 -28.38
CA GLY A 15 -35.49 17.60 -26.98
C GLY A 15 -34.25 16.75 -26.70
N HIS A 16 -33.11 17.10 -27.28
CA HIS A 16 -31.84 16.39 -27.03
C HIS A 16 -30.65 17.28 -26.64
N SER A 17 -30.82 18.59 -26.49
CA SER A 17 -29.75 19.51 -26.09
C SER A 17 -29.70 19.85 -24.59
N HIS A 18 -30.75 19.53 -23.82
CA HIS A 18 -30.76 19.79 -22.38
C HIS A 18 -30.07 18.70 -21.55
N LEU A 19 -30.04 17.43 -22.01
CA LEU A 19 -29.38 16.35 -21.26
C LEU A 19 -27.85 16.49 -21.21
N TYR A 20 -27.21 17.07 -22.22
CA TYR A 20 -25.76 17.27 -22.21
C TYR A 20 -25.32 18.42 -21.30
N TYR A 21 -26.13 19.48 -21.21
CA TYR A 21 -25.82 20.60 -20.30
C TYR A 21 -26.02 20.20 -18.83
N TYR A 22 -27.06 19.39 -18.55
CA TYR A 22 -27.25 18.80 -17.23
C TYR A 22 -26.22 17.72 -16.93
N ALA A 23 -25.78 16.88 -17.86
CA ALA A 23 -24.71 15.91 -17.62
C ALA A 23 -23.35 16.57 -17.38
N PHE A 24 -23.05 17.69 -18.06
CA PHE A 24 -21.84 18.46 -17.83
C PHE A 24 -21.87 19.17 -16.46
N LEU A 25 -23.03 19.72 -16.06
CA LEU A 25 -23.22 20.28 -14.72
C LEU A 25 -23.33 19.21 -13.63
N PHE A 26 -23.80 17.99 -13.92
CA PHE A 26 -23.83 16.88 -12.98
C PHE A 26 -22.42 16.34 -12.71
N ASN A 27 -21.58 16.26 -13.76
CA ASN A 27 -20.18 15.89 -13.62
C ASN A 27 -19.38 16.98 -12.89
N PHE A 28 -19.65 18.27 -13.14
CA PHE A 28 -18.98 19.36 -12.41
C PHE A 28 -19.49 19.52 -10.96
N ALA A 29 -20.74 19.14 -10.69
CA ALA A 29 -21.33 19.18 -9.35
C ALA A 29 -20.91 17.98 -8.48
N HIS A 30 -20.64 16.80 -9.05
CA HIS A 30 -20.10 15.67 -8.28
C HIS A 30 -18.61 15.82 -7.92
N THR A 31 -17.86 16.68 -8.62
CA THR A 31 -16.47 16.98 -8.24
C THR A 31 -16.35 18.01 -7.11
N ASN A 32 -17.43 18.73 -6.76
CA ASN A 32 -17.40 19.84 -5.81
C ASN A 32 -18.01 19.53 -4.43
N TYR A 33 -18.36 18.28 -4.14
CA TYR A 33 -18.89 17.85 -2.84
C TYR A 33 -17.89 17.15 -1.90
N ILE A 34 -16.61 17.06 -2.26
CA ILE A 34 -15.54 16.74 -1.30
C ILE A 34 -14.77 18.03 -0.98
N THR A 35 -15.46 19.00 -0.39
CA THR A 35 -14.82 20.05 0.41
C THR A 35 -14.99 19.69 1.88
N MET A 36 -14.39 18.55 2.28
CA MET A 36 -14.11 18.30 3.69
C MET A 36 -12.76 18.92 4.02
N ASN A 37 -12.76 19.85 4.97
CA ASN A 37 -11.60 20.57 5.53
C ASN A 37 -10.59 19.59 6.17
N TYR A 38 -9.85 18.83 5.38
CA TYR A 38 -8.70 18.08 5.88
C TYR A 38 -7.42 18.87 5.62
N ILE A 39 -6.48 18.77 6.55
CA ILE A 39 -5.20 19.46 6.45
C ILE A 39 -4.26 18.55 5.66
N LYS A 40 -3.67 19.07 4.59
CA LYS A 40 -2.56 18.43 3.89
C LYS A 40 -1.27 18.57 4.70
N ILE A 41 -1.20 17.87 5.83
CA ILE A 41 -0.07 17.88 6.77
C ILE A 41 1.24 17.58 6.03
N THR A 42 1.22 16.68 5.05
CA THR A 42 2.38 16.37 4.19
C THR A 42 2.97 17.58 3.46
N GLU A 43 2.16 18.60 3.17
CA GLU A 43 2.55 19.82 2.46
C GLU A 43 2.76 21.02 3.39
N THR A 44 2.47 20.87 4.68
CA THR A 44 2.70 21.96 5.64
C THR A 44 4.20 22.22 5.83
N PRO A 45 4.60 23.47 6.13
CA PRO A 45 6.01 23.80 6.36
C PRO A 45 6.64 22.92 7.44
N SER A 46 7.91 22.57 7.23
CA SER A 46 8.74 21.90 8.24
C SER A 46 8.73 22.67 9.56
N ASN A 47 8.86 21.95 10.67
CA ASN A 47 9.09 22.55 12.00
C ASN A 47 10.52 23.12 12.14
N HIS A 48 11.35 22.94 11.11
CA HIS A 48 12.74 23.39 11.05
C HIS A 48 12.89 24.35 9.86
N ASP A 49 13.71 25.37 10.03
CA ASP A 49 13.98 26.39 9.01
C ASP A 49 15.48 26.62 8.85
N ASN A 50 15.89 27.27 7.77
CA ASN A 50 17.29 27.57 7.42
C ASN A 50 18.18 26.31 7.45
N LEU A 51 17.68 25.20 6.88
CA LEU A 51 18.35 23.89 6.91
C LEU A 51 19.74 23.93 6.28
N GLU A 52 19.92 24.76 5.27
CA GLU A 52 21.18 24.97 4.54
C GLU A 52 22.27 25.67 5.37
N GLN A 53 21.89 26.28 6.49
CA GLN A 53 22.82 26.95 7.41
C GLN A 53 23.27 26.06 8.57
N LEU A 54 22.64 24.89 8.74
CA LEU A 54 22.98 23.94 9.77
C LEU A 54 24.26 23.19 9.41
N ASP A 55 25.10 22.91 10.40
CA ASP A 55 26.17 21.95 10.24
C ASP A 55 25.61 20.53 10.07
N THR A 56 26.41 19.64 9.49
CA THR A 56 26.00 18.27 9.18
C THR A 56 25.51 17.50 10.41
N GLN A 57 26.13 17.67 11.58
CA GLN A 57 25.72 16.96 12.78
C GLN A 57 24.32 17.42 13.23
N SER A 58 24.09 18.73 13.24
CA SER A 58 22.78 19.31 13.56
C SER A 58 21.69 18.85 12.60
N ILE A 59 21.97 18.76 11.29
CA ILE A 59 21.02 18.22 10.29
C ILE A 59 20.62 16.79 10.66
N LEU A 60 21.60 15.92 10.89
CA LEU A 60 21.34 14.50 11.18
C LEU A 60 20.60 14.29 12.51
N GLN A 61 20.92 15.08 13.54
CA GLN A 61 20.24 15.02 14.83
C GLN A 61 18.77 15.42 14.71
N LYS A 62 18.47 16.52 14.00
CA LYS A 62 17.10 16.99 13.78
C LYS A 62 16.29 16.04 12.90
N MET A 63 16.90 15.45 11.87
CA MET A 63 16.26 14.38 11.10
C MET A 63 15.87 13.20 12.01
N ASN A 64 16.78 12.75 12.89
CA ASN A 64 16.50 11.66 13.82
C ASN A 64 15.41 12.00 14.85
N GLU A 65 15.33 13.25 15.31
CA GLU A 65 14.25 13.72 16.17
C GLU A 65 12.88 13.62 15.50
N GLU A 66 12.80 13.91 14.20
CA GLU A 66 11.60 13.70 13.40
C GLU A 66 11.30 12.20 13.24
N ASP A 67 12.29 11.36 12.95
CA ASP A 67 12.12 9.92 12.76
C ASP A 67 11.56 9.21 14.02
N LYS A 68 11.92 9.66 15.22
CA LYS A 68 11.41 9.10 16.49
C LYS A 68 9.88 9.14 16.59
N LYS A 69 9.23 10.14 15.96
CA LYS A 69 7.77 10.33 15.99
C LYS A 69 7.03 9.30 15.15
N VAL A 70 7.72 8.62 14.24
CA VAL A 70 7.10 7.70 13.27
C VAL A 70 6.50 6.48 13.96
N ALA A 71 7.21 5.88 14.92
CA ALA A 71 6.73 4.70 15.62
C ALA A 71 5.44 4.97 16.40
N ASP A 72 5.36 6.14 17.06
CA ASP A 72 4.17 6.56 17.79
C ASP A 72 2.96 6.74 16.85
N ALA A 73 3.17 7.37 15.69
CA ALA A 73 2.12 7.53 14.68
C ALA A 73 1.59 6.18 14.14
N VAL A 74 2.48 5.20 13.96
CA VAL A 74 2.09 3.83 13.54
C VAL A 74 1.35 3.11 14.67
N ALA A 75 1.76 3.31 15.93
CA ALA A 75 1.09 2.72 17.09
C ALA A 75 -0.39 3.14 17.17
N MET A 76 -0.70 4.39 16.81
CA MET A 76 -2.07 4.92 16.83
C MET A 76 -3.02 4.24 15.84
N VAL A 77 -2.50 3.62 14.77
CA VAL A 77 -3.32 2.95 13.73
C VAL A 77 -3.33 1.43 13.84
N ILE A 78 -2.76 0.87 14.92
CA ILE A 78 -2.82 -0.58 15.19
C ILE A 78 -4.26 -1.11 15.11
N PRO A 79 -5.31 -0.46 15.66
CA PRO A 79 -6.67 -0.98 15.56
C PRO A 79 -7.15 -1.20 14.12
N GLN A 80 -6.76 -0.33 13.19
CA GLN A 80 -7.13 -0.41 11.77
C GLN A 80 -6.29 -1.46 11.04
N ILE A 81 -4.99 -1.56 11.36
CA ILE A 81 -4.14 -2.65 10.88
C ILE A 81 -4.69 -4.01 11.33
N THR A 82 -5.14 -4.15 12.58
CA THR A 82 -5.78 -5.37 13.10
C THR A 82 -7.00 -5.76 12.28
N LYS A 83 -7.92 -4.81 12.03
CA LYS A 83 -9.11 -5.06 11.20
C LYS A 83 -8.73 -5.57 9.80
N LEU A 84 -7.74 -4.94 9.18
CA LEU A 84 -7.26 -5.35 7.86
C LEU A 84 -6.67 -6.76 7.91
N VAL A 85 -5.77 -7.03 8.85
CA VAL A 85 -5.08 -8.33 8.95
C VAL A 85 -6.06 -9.48 9.21
N ASP A 86 -7.07 -9.28 10.07
CA ASP A 86 -8.05 -10.33 10.34
C ASP A 86 -8.91 -10.62 9.10
N ALA A 87 -9.45 -9.59 8.44
CA ALA A 87 -10.25 -9.74 7.22
C ALA A 87 -9.44 -10.31 6.04
N LEU A 88 -8.15 -9.96 5.98
CA LEU A 88 -7.20 -10.45 5.00
C LEU A 88 -6.86 -11.92 5.26
N ALA A 89 -6.63 -12.33 6.50
CA ALA A 89 -6.28 -13.71 6.83
C ALA A 89 -7.39 -14.71 6.45
N GLU A 90 -8.65 -14.36 6.66
CA GLU A 90 -9.81 -15.16 6.23
C GLU A 90 -9.78 -15.39 4.71
N ARG A 91 -9.75 -14.30 3.93
CA ARG A 91 -9.68 -14.33 2.46
C ARG A 91 -8.45 -15.07 1.93
N PHE A 92 -7.30 -14.86 2.56
CA PHE A 92 -6.04 -15.46 2.13
C PHE A 92 -6.02 -16.97 2.32
N LEU A 93 -6.75 -17.51 3.31
CA LEU A 93 -6.92 -18.94 3.50
C LEU A 93 -7.87 -19.56 2.46
N GLU A 94 -8.81 -18.79 1.92
CA GLU A 94 -9.72 -19.19 0.85
C GLU A 94 -9.11 -19.08 -0.56
N GLY A 95 -7.85 -18.64 -0.65
CA GLY A 95 -7.11 -18.53 -1.91
C GLY A 95 -6.95 -17.10 -2.43
N GLY A 96 -7.50 -16.11 -1.73
CA GLY A 96 -7.29 -14.68 -2.02
C GLY A 96 -5.83 -14.24 -1.92
N ARG A 97 -5.56 -13.07 -2.50
CA ARG A 97 -4.24 -12.44 -2.56
C ARG A 97 -4.27 -11.02 -1.99
N LEU A 98 -3.09 -10.50 -1.69
CA LEU A 98 -2.90 -9.12 -1.25
C LEU A 98 -2.25 -8.31 -2.39
N PHE A 99 -2.88 -7.20 -2.77
CA PHE A 99 -2.34 -6.25 -3.74
C PHE A 99 -2.01 -4.93 -3.06
N TYR A 100 -0.81 -4.41 -3.30
CA TYR A 100 -0.43 -3.05 -2.99
C TYR A 100 -0.44 -2.22 -4.28
N ILE A 101 -1.09 -1.05 -4.27
CA ILE A 101 -1.02 -0.10 -5.38
C ILE A 101 -0.51 1.25 -4.88
N GLY A 102 0.35 1.90 -5.66
CA GLY A 102 0.89 3.22 -5.30
C GLY A 102 1.69 3.86 -6.42
N ALA A 103 2.09 5.11 -6.21
CA ALA A 103 3.00 5.82 -7.10
C ALA A 103 4.32 6.15 -6.37
N GLY A 104 5.38 6.42 -7.13
CA GLY A 104 6.66 6.89 -6.59
C GLY A 104 7.18 6.05 -5.42
N THR A 105 7.51 6.70 -4.30
CA THR A 105 8.01 6.02 -3.10
C THR A 105 7.01 5.01 -2.54
N SER A 106 5.72 5.35 -2.51
CA SER A 106 4.67 4.49 -1.96
C SER A 106 4.52 3.19 -2.75
N GLY A 107 4.49 3.26 -4.09
CA GLY A 107 4.49 2.08 -4.94
C GLY A 107 5.75 1.21 -4.77
N ARG A 108 6.93 1.84 -4.67
CA ARG A 108 8.20 1.12 -4.43
C ARG A 108 8.21 0.38 -3.08
N LEU A 109 7.62 0.96 -2.04
CA LEU A 109 7.52 0.31 -0.73
C LEU A 109 6.56 -0.89 -0.77
N GLY A 110 5.45 -0.80 -1.51
CA GLY A 110 4.57 -1.94 -1.77
C GLY A 110 5.30 -3.09 -2.49
N ILE A 111 6.07 -2.77 -3.52
CA ILE A 111 6.93 -3.74 -4.23
C ILE A 111 7.97 -4.36 -3.30
N LEU A 112 8.62 -3.54 -2.47
CA LEU A 112 9.61 -4.01 -1.50
C LEU A 112 9.01 -5.05 -0.55
N ASP A 113 7.90 -4.74 0.11
CA ASP A 113 7.24 -5.66 1.05
C ASP A 113 6.79 -6.95 0.36
N ALA A 114 6.15 -6.84 -0.82
CA ALA A 114 5.73 -8.00 -1.62
C ALA A 114 6.93 -8.90 -2.00
N SER A 115 8.06 -8.31 -2.40
CA SER A 115 9.25 -9.06 -2.82
C SER A 115 9.90 -9.87 -1.70
N GLU A 116 9.65 -9.50 -0.43
CA GLU A 116 10.20 -10.19 0.73
C GLU A 116 9.35 -11.41 1.13
N ILE A 117 8.13 -11.56 0.60
CA ILE A 117 7.22 -12.67 0.96
C ILE A 117 7.76 -14.05 0.56
N PRO A 118 8.22 -14.28 -0.69
CA PRO A 118 8.73 -15.59 -1.10
C PRO A 118 9.93 -16.09 -0.29
N PRO A 119 11.04 -15.31 -0.13
CA PRO A 119 12.19 -15.81 0.61
C PRO A 119 11.91 -15.99 2.11
N THR A 120 11.07 -15.13 2.69
CA THR A 120 10.80 -15.09 4.14
C THR A 120 9.80 -16.14 4.59
N PHE A 121 8.70 -16.32 3.84
CA PHE A 121 7.55 -17.13 4.25
C PHE A 121 7.23 -18.30 3.30
N GLY A 122 7.99 -18.45 2.21
CA GLY A 122 7.88 -19.59 1.30
C GLY A 122 6.57 -19.63 0.54
N LEU A 123 6.09 -18.46 0.10
CA LEU A 123 4.91 -18.34 -0.75
C LEU A 123 5.30 -17.94 -2.19
N PRO A 124 4.49 -18.30 -3.20
CA PRO A 124 4.65 -17.80 -4.57
C PRO A 124 4.55 -16.26 -4.65
N HIS A 125 5.15 -15.68 -5.68
CA HIS A 125 5.15 -14.23 -5.93
C HIS A 125 3.74 -13.66 -6.16
N GLU A 126 2.82 -14.49 -6.61
CA GLU A 126 1.45 -14.12 -6.96
C GLU A 126 0.55 -13.96 -5.72
N ARG A 127 1.02 -14.35 -4.53
CA ARG A 127 0.23 -14.26 -3.30
C ARG A 127 0.18 -12.86 -2.72
N VAL A 128 1.25 -12.10 -2.88
CA VAL A 128 1.35 -10.70 -2.45
C VAL A 128 2.05 -9.93 -3.57
N VAL A 129 1.36 -8.96 -4.16
CA VAL A 129 1.79 -8.28 -5.39
C VAL A 129 1.85 -6.78 -5.14
N GLY A 130 2.97 -6.15 -5.50
CA GLY A 130 3.11 -4.69 -5.51
C GLY A 130 3.03 -4.15 -6.92
N LEU A 131 2.11 -3.22 -7.17
CA LEU A 131 1.93 -2.50 -8.42
C LEU A 131 2.30 -1.03 -8.24
N ILE A 132 2.93 -0.47 -9.27
CA ILE A 132 3.39 0.91 -9.27
C ILE A 132 2.91 1.62 -10.52
N ALA A 133 2.38 2.84 -10.34
CA ALA A 133 2.05 3.74 -11.43
C ALA A 133 3.26 3.92 -12.37
N GLY A 134 3.08 3.65 -13.66
CA GLY A 134 4.15 3.69 -14.67
C GLY A 134 4.93 2.39 -14.84
N GLY A 135 4.53 1.31 -14.15
CA GLY A 135 5.06 -0.05 -14.31
C GLY A 135 6.52 -0.20 -13.89
N ASP A 136 7.18 -1.26 -14.33
CA ASP A 136 8.55 -1.62 -13.91
C ASP A 136 9.59 -0.51 -14.11
N THR A 137 9.40 0.35 -15.12
CA THR A 137 10.27 1.52 -15.34
C THR A 137 10.27 2.45 -14.12
N ALA A 138 9.10 2.62 -13.48
CA ALA A 138 8.89 3.46 -12.32
C ALA A 138 9.68 3.00 -11.08
N ILE A 139 10.10 1.73 -11.02
CA ILE A 139 10.88 1.18 -9.91
C ILE A 139 12.20 1.95 -9.75
N ARG A 140 12.90 2.22 -10.86
CA ARG A 140 14.23 2.85 -10.84
C ARG A 140 14.24 4.31 -11.28
N LYS A 141 13.29 4.70 -12.13
CA LYS A 141 13.21 6.06 -12.69
C LYS A 141 11.81 6.59 -12.48
N SER A 142 11.65 7.81 -11.99
CA SER A 142 10.31 8.41 -11.92
C SER A 142 9.73 8.55 -13.32
N VAL A 143 8.45 8.21 -13.47
CA VAL A 143 7.68 8.38 -14.71
C VAL A 143 6.73 9.54 -14.46
N GLU A 144 6.91 10.64 -15.20
CA GLU A 144 6.05 11.81 -15.07
C GLU A 144 4.60 11.47 -15.43
N HIS A 145 3.65 12.08 -14.69
CA HIS A 145 2.19 11.97 -14.89
C HIS A 145 1.57 10.57 -14.75
N ALA A 146 2.36 9.52 -14.49
CA ALA A 146 1.80 8.19 -14.28
C ALA A 146 0.85 8.12 -13.08
N GLU A 147 1.05 8.99 -12.08
CA GLU A 147 0.23 9.04 -10.87
C GLU A 147 -1.10 9.78 -11.03
N ASP A 148 -1.28 10.51 -12.15
CA ASP A 148 -2.44 11.36 -12.44
C ASP A 148 -3.56 10.62 -13.22
N ASP A 149 -3.40 9.33 -13.51
CA ASP A 149 -4.36 8.52 -14.26
C ASP A 149 -5.28 7.71 -13.31
N PHE A 150 -6.57 8.07 -13.25
CA PHE A 150 -7.57 7.38 -12.43
C PHE A 150 -7.90 5.95 -12.92
N GLU A 151 -7.70 5.62 -14.20
CA GLU A 151 -8.10 4.33 -14.75
C GLU A 151 -6.98 3.29 -14.71
N GLN A 152 -5.72 3.75 -14.72
CA GLN A 152 -4.58 2.86 -14.96
C GLN A 152 -4.41 1.79 -13.88
N ALA A 153 -4.63 2.10 -12.60
CA ALA A 153 -4.49 1.12 -11.53
C ALA A 153 -5.44 -0.07 -11.69
N TRP A 154 -6.68 0.19 -12.11
CA TRP A 154 -7.64 -0.89 -12.36
C TRP A 154 -7.22 -1.75 -13.55
N LYS A 155 -6.71 -1.14 -14.62
CA LYS A 155 -6.15 -1.88 -15.77
C LYS A 155 -4.99 -2.78 -15.33
N ASP A 156 -4.09 -2.27 -14.48
CA ASP A 156 -2.95 -3.03 -13.95
C ASP A 156 -3.42 -4.19 -13.06
N LEU A 157 -4.41 -3.96 -12.18
CA LEU A 157 -5.01 -5.01 -11.36
C LEU A 157 -5.68 -6.10 -12.21
N MET A 158 -6.38 -5.73 -13.28
CA MET A 158 -7.07 -6.70 -14.15
C MET A 158 -6.13 -7.63 -14.92
N VAL A 159 -4.86 -7.26 -15.13
CA VAL A 159 -3.84 -8.19 -15.66
C VAL A 159 -3.65 -9.40 -14.74
N HIS A 160 -3.90 -9.23 -13.44
CA HIS A 160 -3.83 -10.29 -12.44
C HIS A 160 -5.18 -10.99 -12.19
N GLU A 161 -6.23 -10.67 -12.95
CA GLU A 161 -7.57 -11.25 -12.77
C GLU A 161 -8.04 -11.11 -11.31
N VAL A 162 -8.03 -9.88 -10.79
CA VAL A 162 -8.45 -9.59 -9.40
C VAL A 162 -9.92 -9.96 -9.19
N THR A 163 -10.21 -10.54 -8.03
CA THR A 163 -11.53 -11.07 -7.64
C THR A 163 -11.96 -10.50 -6.28
N GLU A 164 -13.22 -10.70 -5.90
CA GLU A 164 -13.79 -10.32 -4.59
C GLU A 164 -13.10 -10.97 -3.38
N ASN A 165 -12.38 -12.08 -3.59
CA ASN A 165 -11.57 -12.73 -2.56
C ASN A 165 -10.23 -12.05 -2.33
N ASP A 166 -9.80 -11.17 -3.23
CA ASP A 166 -8.56 -10.41 -3.08
C ASP A 166 -8.76 -9.19 -2.16
N VAL A 167 -7.65 -8.60 -1.73
CA VAL A 167 -7.63 -7.35 -0.97
C VAL A 167 -6.69 -6.36 -1.66
N VAL A 168 -7.16 -5.13 -1.86
CA VAL A 168 -6.37 -4.07 -2.49
C VAL A 168 -6.07 -2.98 -1.46
N VAL A 169 -4.78 -2.72 -1.26
CA VAL A 169 -4.28 -1.68 -0.34
C VAL A 169 -3.65 -0.56 -1.16
N GLY A 170 -4.29 0.60 -1.14
CA GLY A 170 -3.82 1.82 -1.79
C GLY A 170 -2.87 2.61 -0.89
N ILE A 171 -1.74 3.06 -1.42
CA ILE A 171 -0.70 3.74 -0.64
C ILE A 171 -0.41 5.10 -1.27
N ALA A 172 -0.75 6.18 -0.57
CA ALA A 172 -0.43 7.55 -0.97
C ALA A 172 -0.25 8.44 0.25
N ALA A 173 0.97 8.98 0.45
CA ALA A 173 1.26 9.87 1.57
C ALA A 173 0.28 11.07 1.62
N SER A 174 0.07 11.72 0.47
CA SER A 174 -0.84 12.85 0.31
C SER A 174 -2.31 12.47 0.54
N GLY A 175 -2.67 11.21 0.29
CA GLY A 175 -4.04 10.71 0.28
C GLY A 175 -4.89 11.20 -0.90
N THR A 176 -4.26 11.79 -1.94
CA THR A 176 -4.97 12.37 -3.09
C THR A 176 -4.55 11.83 -4.45
N THR A 177 -3.61 10.89 -4.51
CA THR A 177 -3.03 10.40 -5.77
C THR A 177 -4.10 9.74 -6.66
N PRO A 178 -4.39 10.29 -7.86
CA PRO A 178 -5.43 9.77 -8.76
C PRO A 178 -5.35 8.28 -9.08
N TYR A 179 -4.16 7.76 -9.41
CA TYR A 179 -3.92 6.33 -9.65
C TYR A 179 -4.45 5.45 -8.51
N VAL A 180 -4.17 5.84 -7.27
CA VAL A 180 -4.57 5.09 -6.09
C VAL A 180 -6.08 5.22 -5.84
N LEU A 181 -6.62 6.43 -5.93
CA LEU A 181 -8.04 6.69 -5.71
C LEU A 181 -8.92 5.94 -6.73
N GLY A 182 -8.56 6.02 -8.01
CA GLY A 182 -9.30 5.34 -9.07
C GLY A 182 -9.22 3.82 -8.96
N GLY A 183 -8.03 3.27 -8.65
CA GLY A 183 -7.86 1.83 -8.40
C GLY A 183 -8.73 1.31 -7.26
N LEU A 184 -8.77 2.02 -6.12
CA LEU A 184 -9.61 1.62 -4.98
C LEU A 184 -11.10 1.77 -5.27
N SER A 185 -11.49 2.86 -5.92
CA SER A 185 -12.89 3.09 -6.31
C SER A 185 -13.40 1.98 -7.22
N GLU A 186 -12.63 1.57 -8.24
CA GLU A 186 -13.02 0.46 -9.11
C GLU A 186 -13.01 -0.89 -8.37
N ALA A 187 -12.03 -1.14 -7.50
CA ALA A 187 -11.99 -2.35 -6.69
C ALA A 187 -13.25 -2.51 -5.80
N GLN A 188 -13.69 -1.44 -5.14
CA GLN A 188 -14.93 -1.44 -4.34
C GLN A 188 -16.17 -1.73 -5.18
N LYS A 189 -16.29 -1.15 -6.39
CA LYS A 189 -17.41 -1.44 -7.30
C LYS A 189 -17.50 -2.92 -7.70
N HIS A 190 -16.37 -3.63 -7.66
CA HIS A 190 -16.27 -5.05 -7.96
C HIS A 190 -16.27 -5.94 -6.70
N GLY A 191 -16.63 -5.39 -5.54
CA GLY A 191 -16.76 -6.16 -4.29
C GLY A 191 -15.44 -6.55 -3.63
N VAL A 192 -14.31 -6.00 -4.09
CA VAL A 192 -12.99 -6.26 -3.50
C VAL A 192 -12.84 -5.44 -2.22
N LEU A 193 -12.36 -6.06 -1.15
CA LEU A 193 -12.07 -5.34 0.09
C LEU A 193 -10.90 -4.37 -0.12
N THR A 194 -11.08 -3.12 0.32
CA THR A 194 -10.06 -2.08 0.15
C THR A 194 -9.54 -1.52 1.47
N ALA A 195 -8.26 -1.16 1.49
CA ALA A 195 -7.67 -0.36 2.56
C ALA A 195 -6.82 0.78 1.99
N GLY A 196 -6.73 1.89 2.72
CA GLY A 196 -6.01 3.08 2.30
C GLY A 196 -4.95 3.48 3.33
N ILE A 197 -3.67 3.46 2.94
CA ILE A 197 -2.56 3.96 3.76
C ILE A 197 -2.21 5.38 3.34
N THR A 198 -2.34 6.33 4.27
CA THR A 198 -2.05 7.75 4.03
C THR A 198 -1.44 8.41 5.26
N ASN A 199 -0.84 9.59 5.07
CA ASN A 199 -0.29 10.42 6.13
C ASN A 199 -1.13 11.68 6.42
N ASN A 200 -2.24 11.87 5.70
CA ASN A 200 -3.21 12.93 5.93
C ASN A 200 -4.55 12.33 6.39
N PRO A 201 -4.88 12.38 7.70
CA PRO A 201 -6.20 12.01 8.19
C PRO A 201 -7.31 12.82 7.52
N GLY A 202 -8.42 12.16 7.17
CA GLY A 202 -9.54 12.78 6.46
C GLY A 202 -9.27 13.09 4.98
N SER A 203 -8.16 12.60 4.42
CA SER A 203 -7.90 12.72 2.98
C SER A 203 -8.89 11.89 2.15
N PRO A 204 -9.03 12.18 0.84
CA PRO A 204 -9.90 11.40 -0.06
C PRO A 204 -9.64 9.90 -0.01
N LEU A 205 -8.38 9.47 0.11
CA LEU A 205 -8.03 8.05 0.25
C LEU A 205 -8.58 7.45 1.56
N ALA A 206 -8.51 8.20 2.66
CA ALA A 206 -9.03 7.75 3.95
C ALA A 206 -10.56 7.72 3.99
N GLU A 207 -11.24 8.59 3.25
CA GLU A 207 -12.71 8.58 3.14
C GLU A 207 -13.21 7.50 2.18
N LEU A 208 -12.44 7.19 1.14
CA LEU A 208 -12.80 6.20 0.13
C LEU A 208 -12.67 4.76 0.63
N ALA A 209 -11.55 4.40 1.27
CA ALA A 209 -11.24 3.00 1.60
C ALA A 209 -12.15 2.40 2.68
N ASP A 210 -12.47 1.11 2.58
CA ASP A 210 -13.24 0.40 3.62
C ASP A 210 -12.51 0.41 4.97
N ILE A 211 -11.18 0.33 4.93
CA ILE A 211 -10.30 0.42 6.09
C ILE A 211 -9.24 1.52 5.88
N ALA A 212 -9.40 2.65 6.57
CA ALA A 212 -8.46 3.75 6.54
C ALA A 212 -7.32 3.60 7.57
N ILE A 213 -6.07 3.59 7.10
CA ILE A 213 -4.85 3.57 7.92
C ILE A 213 -4.16 4.94 7.74
N ALA A 214 -4.60 5.92 8.53
CA ALA A 214 -4.13 7.30 8.44
C ALA A 214 -3.09 7.62 9.52
N MET A 215 -1.81 7.58 9.15
CA MET A 215 -0.66 7.77 10.05
C MET A 215 -0.17 9.22 10.01
N ASN A 216 -0.68 10.05 10.92
CA ASN A 216 -0.21 11.43 11.03
C ASN A 216 1.21 11.49 11.62
N VAL A 217 2.21 11.70 10.77
CA VAL A 217 3.62 11.86 11.16
C VAL A 217 4.06 13.33 11.31
N GLY A 218 3.14 14.28 11.12
CA GLY A 218 3.43 15.71 11.09
C GLY A 218 4.12 16.18 9.79
N PRO A 219 4.50 17.47 9.71
CA PRO A 219 5.22 18.02 8.57
C PRO A 219 6.58 17.34 8.37
N GLU A 220 7.02 17.17 7.13
CA GLU A 220 8.31 16.53 6.83
C GLU A 220 9.50 17.43 7.19
N PHE A 221 10.67 16.83 7.47
CA PHE A 221 11.89 17.59 7.81
C PHE A 221 12.28 18.55 6.67
N VAL A 222 12.21 18.06 5.43
CA VAL A 222 12.19 18.89 4.22
C VAL A 222 10.73 18.95 3.75
N THR A 223 10.14 20.15 3.72
CA THR A 223 8.74 20.38 3.34
C THR A 223 8.36 19.61 2.07
N GLY A 224 7.29 18.83 2.12
CA GLY A 224 6.79 18.02 1.00
C GLY A 224 7.60 16.75 0.68
N SER A 225 8.75 16.51 1.32
CA SER A 225 9.59 15.33 1.05
C SER A 225 9.06 14.06 1.74
N THR A 226 7.89 13.60 1.33
CA THR A 226 7.18 12.45 1.92
C THR A 226 7.89 11.11 1.79
N ARG A 227 9.00 11.04 1.04
CA ARG A 227 9.90 9.87 1.07
C ARG A 227 10.58 9.64 2.43
N MET A 228 10.49 10.62 3.35
CA MET A 228 11.08 10.61 4.68
C MET A 228 10.13 9.94 5.69
N LYS A 229 9.53 10.69 6.63
CA LYS A 229 8.72 10.08 7.70
C LYS A 229 7.51 9.34 7.17
N SER A 230 6.83 9.90 6.17
CA SER A 230 5.66 9.27 5.55
C SER A 230 6.04 7.92 4.95
N GLY A 231 7.10 7.86 4.14
CA GLY A 231 7.66 6.60 3.62
C GLY A 231 8.07 5.60 4.71
N THR A 232 8.75 6.06 5.76
CA THR A 232 9.13 5.20 6.89
C THR A 232 7.90 4.62 7.59
N SER A 233 6.87 5.42 7.86
CA SER A 233 5.62 4.96 8.48
C SER A 233 4.90 3.92 7.61
N GLN A 234 4.87 4.12 6.29
CA GLN A 234 4.30 3.19 5.32
C GLN A 234 5.05 1.87 5.34
N LYS A 235 6.40 1.88 5.36
CA LYS A 235 7.20 0.65 5.49
C LYS A 235 6.83 -0.12 6.75
N LEU A 236 6.74 0.56 7.90
CA LEU A 236 6.39 -0.10 9.16
C LEU A 236 4.99 -0.72 9.12
N ALA A 237 3.99 0.01 8.60
CA ALA A 237 2.64 -0.51 8.44
C ALA A 237 2.57 -1.72 7.50
N LEU A 238 3.23 -1.65 6.33
CA LEU A 238 3.29 -2.76 5.37
C LEU A 238 3.91 -4.00 6.01
N ASN A 239 5.05 -3.86 6.68
CA ASN A 239 5.69 -4.98 7.37
C ASN A 239 4.82 -5.57 8.48
N MET A 240 4.06 -4.74 9.20
CA MET A 240 3.09 -5.23 10.19
C MET A 240 1.96 -6.02 9.53
N ILE A 241 1.37 -5.51 8.46
CA ILE A 241 0.28 -6.17 7.71
C ILE A 241 0.75 -7.53 7.19
N SER A 242 1.86 -7.54 6.44
CA SER A 242 2.38 -8.74 5.79
C SER A 242 2.85 -9.76 6.82
N THR A 243 3.63 -9.35 7.81
CA THR A 243 4.15 -10.28 8.83
C THR A 243 3.03 -10.86 9.70
N ALA A 244 2.08 -10.02 10.14
CA ALA A 244 0.97 -10.50 10.96
C ALA A 244 0.05 -11.46 10.19
N LEU A 245 -0.22 -11.17 8.90
CA LEU A 245 -0.90 -12.11 8.01
C LEU A 245 -0.17 -13.46 7.97
N MET A 246 1.14 -13.45 7.73
CA MET A 246 1.93 -14.67 7.59
C MET A 246 1.97 -15.49 8.88
N ILE A 247 1.98 -14.83 10.04
CA ILE A 247 1.81 -15.48 11.35
C ILE A 247 0.43 -16.12 11.45
N LYS A 248 -0.65 -15.39 11.15
CA LYS A 248 -2.04 -15.85 11.24
C LYS A 248 -2.32 -17.09 10.38
N ILE A 249 -1.68 -17.21 9.22
CA ILE A 249 -1.82 -18.38 8.32
C ILE A 249 -0.79 -19.49 8.60
N GLY A 250 -0.08 -19.43 9.72
CA GLY A 250 0.79 -20.52 10.20
C GLY A 250 2.15 -20.64 9.50
N ARG A 251 2.69 -19.53 8.96
CA ARG A 251 4.03 -19.53 8.34
C ARG A 251 5.18 -19.40 9.33
N VAL A 252 4.86 -19.01 10.57
CA VAL A 252 5.80 -18.81 11.68
C VAL A 252 5.41 -19.75 12.84
N LYS A 253 6.41 -20.34 13.52
CA LYS A 253 6.21 -21.14 14.75
C LYS A 253 7.02 -20.50 15.89
N GLY A 254 6.35 -20.10 16.96
CA GLY A 254 6.96 -19.25 17.97
C GLY A 254 7.43 -17.94 17.34
N ASN A 255 8.73 -17.70 17.31
CA ASN A 255 9.38 -16.56 16.65
C ASN A 255 10.26 -16.97 15.45
N LYS A 256 10.09 -18.19 14.93
CA LYS A 256 10.93 -18.77 13.86
C LYS A 256 10.17 -18.88 12.54
N MET A 257 10.81 -18.44 11.46
CA MET A 257 10.33 -18.62 10.08
C MET A 257 10.54 -20.08 9.66
N VAL A 258 9.52 -20.91 9.82
CA VAL A 258 9.63 -22.36 9.57
C VAL A 258 9.32 -22.75 8.11
N ASN A 259 8.88 -21.79 7.29
CA ASN A 259 8.62 -21.98 5.86
C ASN A 259 9.54 -21.12 4.96
N MET A 260 10.63 -20.57 5.48
CA MET A 260 11.58 -19.80 4.67
C MET A 260 12.16 -20.66 3.53
N GLN A 261 12.44 -20.04 2.38
CA GLN A 261 13.09 -20.73 1.27
C GLN A 261 14.57 -20.92 1.57
N LEU A 262 15.06 -22.15 1.44
CA LEU A 262 16.46 -22.52 1.67
C LEU A 262 17.33 -22.18 0.44
N SER A 263 17.31 -20.92 0.00
CA SER A 263 17.87 -20.50 -1.30
C SER A 263 19.36 -20.12 -1.27
N ASN A 264 19.96 -20.00 -0.09
CA ASN A 264 21.37 -19.67 0.07
C ASN A 264 21.95 -20.29 1.35
N ILE A 265 23.29 -20.31 1.44
CA ILE A 265 24.04 -20.94 2.54
C ILE A 265 23.57 -20.43 3.91
N LYS A 266 23.32 -19.12 4.06
CA LYS A 266 22.84 -18.52 5.31
C LYS A 266 21.46 -19.03 5.72
N LEU A 267 20.54 -19.20 4.76
CA LEU A 267 19.18 -19.69 5.05
C LEU A 267 19.17 -21.20 5.31
N VAL A 268 20.04 -21.96 4.65
CA VAL A 268 20.27 -23.39 4.95
C VAL A 268 20.79 -23.55 6.39
N ASP A 269 21.87 -22.87 6.76
CA ASP A 269 22.43 -22.89 8.13
C ASP A 269 21.36 -22.56 9.18
N ARG A 270 20.62 -21.47 8.96
CA ARG A 270 19.54 -21.06 9.86
C ARG A 270 18.48 -22.16 9.99
N GLY A 271 18.10 -22.80 8.88
CA GLY A 271 17.16 -23.91 8.89
C GLY A 271 17.64 -25.09 9.72
N VAL A 272 18.92 -25.47 9.59
CA VAL A 272 19.49 -26.59 10.36
C VAL A 272 19.47 -26.27 11.85
N ARG A 273 19.86 -25.04 12.23
CA ARG A 273 19.78 -24.60 13.63
C ARG A 273 18.36 -24.65 14.18
N TYR A 274 17.35 -24.23 13.41
CA TYR A 274 15.97 -24.29 13.85
C TYR A 274 15.47 -25.73 14.09
N VAL A 275 15.87 -26.68 13.23
CA VAL A 275 15.54 -28.10 13.39
C VAL A 275 16.27 -28.70 14.59
N SER A 276 17.58 -28.45 14.72
CA SER A 276 18.42 -28.91 15.83
C SER A 276 17.88 -28.44 17.18
N GLU A 277 17.62 -27.13 17.32
CA GLU A 277 17.06 -26.55 18.53
C GLU A 277 15.64 -27.04 18.82
N GLY A 278 14.83 -27.24 17.77
CA GLY A 278 13.43 -27.65 17.90
C GLY A 278 13.22 -29.12 18.30
N LEU A 279 14.16 -30.00 17.91
CA LEU A 279 14.11 -31.43 18.24
C LEU A 279 15.12 -31.84 19.34
N GLY A 280 16.02 -30.95 19.74
CA GLY A 280 17.09 -31.26 20.70
C GLY A 280 18.14 -32.23 20.15
N ILE A 281 18.38 -32.23 18.84
CA ILE A 281 19.29 -33.15 18.13
C ILE A 281 20.57 -32.45 17.66
N ALA A 282 21.59 -33.22 17.29
CA ALA A 282 22.84 -32.69 16.76
C ALA A 282 22.64 -31.94 15.43
N TYR A 283 23.47 -30.93 15.15
CA TYR A 283 23.43 -30.17 13.90
C TYR A 283 23.49 -31.06 12.65
N THR A 284 24.36 -32.07 12.66
CA THR A 284 24.52 -33.02 11.53
C THR A 284 23.26 -33.84 11.27
N GLU A 285 22.55 -34.26 12.32
CA GLU A 285 21.28 -34.99 12.21
C GLU A 285 20.16 -34.06 11.69
N ALA A 286 20.10 -32.84 12.23
CA ALA A 286 19.19 -31.81 11.76
C ALA A 286 19.41 -31.44 10.29
N GLU A 287 20.66 -31.41 9.83
CA GLU A 287 21.00 -31.14 8.43
C GLU A 287 20.48 -32.24 7.51
N ILE A 288 20.59 -33.51 7.91
CA ILE A 288 20.06 -34.65 7.17
C ILE A 288 18.53 -34.55 7.08
N LEU A 289 17.84 -34.27 8.20
CA LEU A 289 16.38 -34.11 8.21
C LEU A 289 15.92 -32.94 7.34
N LEU A 290 16.59 -31.79 7.44
CA LEU A 290 16.24 -30.61 6.65
C LEU A 290 16.40 -30.88 5.15
N LYS A 291 17.50 -31.52 4.73
CA LYS A 291 17.71 -31.91 3.33
C LYS A 291 16.68 -32.91 2.84
N LYS A 292 16.29 -33.87 3.69
CA LYS A 292 15.29 -34.89 3.35
C LYS A 292 13.89 -34.31 3.18
N HIS A 293 13.50 -33.36 4.04
CA HIS A 293 12.13 -32.85 4.10
C HIS A 293 11.93 -31.47 3.43
N GLY A 294 13.02 -30.80 3.02
CA GLY A 294 13.00 -29.60 2.18
C GLY A 294 12.55 -28.31 2.86
N SER A 295 12.01 -28.37 4.07
CA SER A 295 11.64 -27.20 4.88
C SER A 295 11.82 -27.46 6.37
N VAL A 296 12.00 -26.40 7.15
CA VAL A 296 12.12 -26.49 8.61
C VAL A 296 10.84 -27.07 9.22
N LYS A 297 9.67 -26.63 8.76
CA LYS A 297 8.37 -27.15 9.23
C LYS A 297 8.26 -28.66 9.02
N ALA A 298 8.46 -29.13 7.79
CA ALA A 298 8.34 -30.56 7.48
C ALA A 298 9.40 -31.40 8.22
N ALA A 299 10.61 -30.88 8.41
CA ALA A 299 11.66 -31.56 9.17
C ALA A 299 11.32 -31.65 10.67
N LEU A 300 10.76 -30.60 11.27
CA LEU A 300 10.29 -30.60 12.64
C LEU A 300 9.11 -31.58 12.82
N ASP A 301 8.13 -31.53 11.93
CA ASP A 301 6.92 -32.37 12.01
C ASP A 301 7.24 -33.86 11.82
N ALA A 302 8.29 -34.20 11.05
CA ALA A 302 8.73 -35.58 10.86
C ALA A 302 9.64 -36.12 11.98
N GLY A 303 10.18 -35.25 12.83
CA GLY A 303 11.09 -35.61 13.92
C GLY A 303 10.42 -35.67 15.30
N GLN A 304 9.14 -35.33 15.40
CA GLN A 304 8.29 -35.49 16.59
C GLN A 304 7.68 -36.89 16.64
#